data_AF-A0A838UJJ5-F1
#
_entry.id   AF-A0A838UJJ5-F1
#
_cell.length_a   1.000
_cell.length_b   1.000
_cell.length_c   1.000
_cell.angle_alpha   90.00
_cell.angle_beta   90.00
_cell.angle_gamma   90.00
#
_symmetry.space_group_name_H-M   'P 1'
#
loop_
_entity.id
_entity.type
_entity.pdbx_description
1 polymer ?
#
loop_
_entity_poly.entity_id
_entity_poly.type
_entity_poly.pdbx_seq_one_letter_code
_entity_poly.pdbx_strand_id
1 'polypeptide(L)'
;MQPDVAGLPERVLMIRDETVAGDEASAPEAPSWDLTLNYVPISYPTLVPAVLKVRPGRRELWRVVNGSADAITDLDLKFDGVDQPLE
;
A
#
# COMPACT_ATOMS: atom_id res chain seq x y z
N MET A 1 23.84 -5.05 2.30
CA MET A 1 23.00 -3.88 1.99
C MET A 1 23.28 -3.44 0.56
N GLN A 2 22.24 -3.05 -0.18
CA GLN A 2 22.36 -2.49 -1.54
C GLN A 2 23.04 -1.10 -1.46
N PRO A 3 24.20 -0.87 -2.11
CA PRO A 3 24.94 0.39 -1.98
C PRO A 3 24.17 1.62 -2.49
N ASP A 4 23.37 1.47 -3.55
CA ASP A 4 22.68 2.58 -4.22
C ASP A 4 21.57 3.24 -3.40
N VAL A 5 21.15 2.57 -2.31
CA VAL A 5 20.14 3.07 -1.37
C VAL A 5 20.74 3.44 -0.01
N ALA A 6 22.06 3.33 0.14
CA ALA A 6 22.74 3.66 1.40
C ALA A 6 22.60 5.17 1.71
N GLY A 7 22.12 5.48 2.92
CA GLY A 7 21.94 6.86 3.37
C GLY A 7 20.72 7.59 2.81
N LEU A 8 19.90 6.93 1.96
CA LEU A 8 18.61 7.49 1.56
C LEU A 8 17.65 7.56 2.76
N PRO A 9 16.77 8.58 2.83
CA PRO A 9 15.68 8.58 3.80
C PRO A 9 14.82 7.33 3.67
N GLU A 10 14.60 6.63 4.79
CA GLU A 10 13.84 5.39 4.82
C GLU A 10 12.38 5.62 5.24
N ARG A 11 11.46 4.84 4.66
CA ARG A 11 10.07 4.70 5.11
C ARG A 11 9.67 3.24 5.16
N VAL A 12 8.81 2.89 6.12
CA VAL A 12 8.19 1.58 6.20
C VAL A 12 6.73 1.70 5.80
N LEU A 13 6.31 0.86 4.86
CA LEU A 13 4.96 0.73 4.36
C LEU A 13 4.46 -0.67 4.73
N MET A 14 3.49 -0.75 5.62
CA MET A 14 2.94 -1.99 6.14
C MET A 14 1.51 -2.19 5.63
N ILE A 15 1.31 -3.26 4.88
CA ILE A 15 0.02 -3.73 4.40
C ILE A 15 -0.49 -4.82 5.36
N ARG A 16 -1.74 -4.73 5.81
CA ARG A 16 -2.37 -5.70 6.71
C ARG A 16 -3.84 -5.88 6.40
N ASP A 17 -4.41 -7.00 6.83
CA ASP A 17 -5.85 -7.18 6.86
C ASP A 17 -6.51 -6.10 7.73
N GLU A 18 -7.58 -5.50 7.22
CA GLU A 18 -8.48 -4.65 7.99
C GLU A 18 -9.67 -5.48 8.48
N THR A 19 -9.91 -5.44 9.79
CA THR A 19 -11.10 -6.07 10.36
C THR A 19 -12.29 -5.14 10.17
N VAL A 20 -13.09 -5.35 9.13
CA VAL A 20 -14.29 -4.56 8.91
C VAL A 20 -15.41 -5.08 9.82
N ALA A 21 -15.96 -4.20 10.66
CA ALA A 21 -17.15 -4.50 11.43
C ALA A 21 -18.39 -4.33 10.53
N GLY A 22 -18.74 -5.32 9.72
CA GLY A 22 -19.94 -5.25 8.89
C GLY A 22 -20.10 -6.39 7.90
N ASP A 23 -21.36 -6.79 7.69
CA ASP A 23 -21.86 -7.94 6.92
C ASP A 23 -20.98 -8.40 5.75
N GLU A 24 -20.58 -9.67 5.80
CA GLU A 24 -20.00 -10.48 4.72
C GLU A 24 -21.03 -10.70 3.57
N ALA A 25 -21.71 -9.64 3.16
CA ALA A 25 -22.77 -9.65 2.17
C ALA A 25 -22.19 -9.59 0.74
N SER A 26 -21.52 -10.68 0.35
CA SER A 26 -21.91 -11.52 -0.79
C SER A 26 -22.00 -10.90 -2.19
N ALA A 27 -21.36 -9.77 -2.49
CA ALA A 27 -21.16 -9.41 -3.90
C ALA A 27 -20.11 -10.38 -4.49
N PRO A 28 -20.38 -11.05 -5.63
CA PRO A 28 -19.41 -11.97 -6.26
C PRO A 28 -18.05 -11.35 -6.56
N GLU A 29 -17.98 -10.02 -6.58
CA GLU A 29 -16.80 -9.22 -6.92
C GLU A 29 -16.12 -8.58 -5.68
N ALA A 30 -16.71 -8.72 -4.48
CA ALA A 30 -16.10 -8.18 -3.27
C ALA A 30 -14.88 -9.03 -2.84
N PRO A 31 -13.79 -8.41 -2.39
CA PRO A 31 -12.66 -9.14 -1.84
C PRO A 31 -13.06 -9.80 -0.51
N SER A 32 -12.42 -10.93 -0.18
CA SER A 32 -12.66 -11.63 1.09
C SER A 32 -12.22 -10.82 2.32
N TRP A 33 -11.29 -9.87 2.14
CA TRP A 33 -10.77 -9.00 3.19
C TRP A 33 -10.47 -7.62 2.63
N ASP A 34 -10.74 -6.59 3.42
CA ASP A 34 -10.21 -5.25 3.17
C ASP A 34 -8.77 -5.16 3.69
N LEU A 35 -8.03 -4.14 3.22
CA LEU A 35 -6.63 -3.93 3.60
C LEU A 35 -6.44 -2.57 4.28
N THR A 36 -5.35 -2.46 5.03
CA THR A 36 -4.80 -1.17 5.45
C THR A 36 -3.43 -0.94 4.84
N LEU A 37 -3.07 0.33 4.63
CA LEU A 37 -1.67 0.75 4.48
C LEU A 37 -1.31 1.67 5.63
N ASN A 38 -0.37 1.27 6.48
CA ASN A 38 0.03 2.03 7.67
C ASN A 38 -1.18 2.48 8.52
N TYR A 39 -2.13 1.58 8.77
CA TYR A 39 -3.37 1.82 9.52
C TYR A 39 -4.37 2.80 8.88
N VAL A 40 -4.20 3.13 7.59
CA VAL A 40 -5.23 3.81 6.79
C VAL A 40 -6.05 2.74 6.08
N PRO A 41 -7.37 2.63 6.36
CA PRO A 41 -8.24 1.64 5.72
C PRO A 41 -8.41 1.89 4.22
N ILE A 42 -8.34 0.82 3.44
CA ILE A 42 -8.61 0.77 2.01
C ILE A 42 -9.74 -0.23 1.83
N SER A 43 -10.97 0.28 1.91
CA SER A 43 -12.17 -0.56 1.97
C SER A 43 -12.95 -0.61 0.68
N TYR A 44 -13.43 -1.79 0.31
CA TYR A 44 -14.40 -1.97 -0.77
C TYR A 44 -15.72 -1.23 -0.44
N PRO A 45 -16.46 -0.68 -1.43
CA PRO A 45 -16.15 -0.62 -2.88
C PRO A 45 -15.30 0.59 -3.28
N THR A 46 -15.05 1.52 -2.37
CA THR A 46 -14.49 2.83 -2.74
C THR A 46 -12.98 2.76 -2.96
N LEU A 47 -12.29 1.85 -2.24
CA LEU A 47 -10.86 1.57 -2.37
C LEU A 47 -9.99 2.84 -2.35
N VAL A 48 -10.30 3.75 -1.43
CA VAL A 48 -9.56 5.02 -1.31
C VAL A 48 -8.10 4.71 -0.95
N PRO A 49 -7.12 5.09 -1.78
CA PRO A 49 -5.73 4.77 -1.52
C PRO A 49 -5.17 5.62 -0.38
N ALA A 50 -4.22 5.06 0.37
CA ALA A 50 -3.45 5.82 1.33
C ALA A 50 -2.48 6.78 0.61
N VAL A 51 -2.51 8.07 0.99
CA VAL A 51 -1.71 9.13 0.36
C VAL A 51 -0.45 9.41 1.18
N LEU A 52 0.71 9.25 0.55
CA LEU A 52 2.02 9.54 1.13
C LEU A 52 2.58 10.85 0.57
N LYS A 53 2.87 11.82 1.44
CA LYS A 53 3.54 13.06 1.02
C LYS A 53 5.05 12.85 0.86
N VAL A 54 5.58 13.22 -0.30
CA VAL A 54 7.01 13.14 -0.65
C VAL A 54 7.57 14.51 -1.00
N ARG A 55 8.89 14.68 -0.96
CA ARG A 55 9.54 15.91 -1.44
C ARG A 55 9.87 15.76 -2.93
N PRO A 56 9.54 16.75 -3.78
CA PRO A 56 9.92 16.71 -5.20
C PRO A 56 11.42 16.52 -5.38
N GLY A 57 11.81 15.68 -6.34
CA GLY A 57 13.21 15.41 -6.69
C GLY A 57 14.02 14.63 -5.63
N ARG A 58 13.39 14.17 -4.54
CA ARG A 58 14.08 13.41 -3.49
C ARG A 58 13.93 11.91 -3.72
N ARG A 59 15.07 11.20 -3.77
CA ARG A 59 15.12 9.73 -3.69
C ARG A 59 14.90 9.27 -2.25
N GLU A 60 14.11 8.23 -2.06
CA GLU A 60 13.81 7.62 -0.76
C GLU A 60 13.87 6.09 -0.90
N LEU A 61 14.20 5.39 0.19
CA LEU A 61 14.12 3.93 0.26
C LEU A 61 12.83 3.55 0.96
N TRP A 62 11.92 2.89 0.25
CA TRP A 62 10.67 2.40 0.83
C TRP A 62 10.76 0.90 1.08
N ARG A 63 10.53 0.52 2.32
CA ARG A 63 10.47 -0.87 2.76
C ARG A 63 9.01 -1.26 2.82
N VAL A 64 8.56 -2.02 1.82
CA VAL A 64 7.19 -2.50 1.74
C VAL A 64 7.10 -3.88 2.33
N VAL A 65 6.15 -4.07 3.24
CA VAL A 65 5.86 -5.36 3.87
C VAL A 65 4.39 -5.68 3.65
N ASN A 66 4.13 -6.77 2.94
CA ASN A 66 2.83 -7.41 2.99
C ASN A 66 2.80 -8.32 4.23
N GLY A 67 1.98 -7.94 5.21
CA GLY A 67 1.72 -8.69 6.44
C GLY A 67 0.25 -9.12 6.57
N SER A 68 -0.46 -9.21 5.44
CA SER A 68 -1.79 -9.84 5.37
C SER A 68 -1.68 -11.36 5.45
N ALA A 69 -2.79 -12.03 5.76
CA ALA A 69 -2.84 -13.49 5.81
C ALA A 69 -2.77 -14.11 4.40
N ASP A 70 -3.76 -13.81 3.55
CA ASP A 70 -3.96 -14.47 2.25
C ASP A 70 -4.07 -13.49 1.06
N ALA A 71 -3.86 -12.19 1.26
CA ALA A 71 -4.00 -11.20 0.20
C ALA A 71 -2.71 -11.06 -0.63
N ILE A 72 -2.80 -11.39 -1.92
CA ILE A 72 -1.77 -11.07 -2.90
C ILE A 72 -2.03 -9.65 -3.41
N THR A 73 -1.01 -8.79 -3.35
CA THR A 73 -1.12 -7.38 -3.71
C THR A 73 -0.13 -7.04 -4.82
N ASP A 74 -0.63 -6.37 -5.85
CA ASP A 74 0.22 -5.65 -6.79
C ASP A 74 0.65 -4.32 -6.19
N LEU A 75 1.92 -3.95 -6.38
CA LEU A 75 2.48 -2.69 -5.89
C LEU A 75 2.77 -1.77 -7.07
N ASP A 76 2.05 -0.66 -7.14
CA ASP A 76 2.29 0.42 -8.10
C ASP A 76 2.67 1.72 -7.38
N LEU A 77 3.61 2.46 -7.94
CA LEU A 77 3.91 3.83 -7.55
C LEU A 77 3.29 4.80 -8.56
N LYS A 78 2.41 5.69 -8.10
CA LYS A 78 1.83 6.75 -8.94
C LYS A 78 2.24 8.12 -8.41
N PHE A 79 2.89 8.92 -9.25
CA PHE A 79 3.20 10.32 -8.96
C PHE A 79 2.19 11.20 -9.70
N ASP A 80 1.38 11.97 -8.97
CA ASP A 80 0.26 12.76 -9.51
C ASP A 80 -0.65 11.96 -10.48
N GLY A 81 -0.91 10.69 -10.13
CA GLY A 81 -1.74 9.78 -10.92
C GLY A 81 -1.04 9.08 -12.09
N VAL A 82 0.25 9.37 -12.32
CA VAL A 82 1.04 8.76 -13.41
C VAL A 82 1.91 7.63 -12.86
N ASP A 83 1.78 6.43 -13.44
CA ASP A 83 2.56 5.26 -13.07
C ASP A 83 4.08 5.51 -13.23
N GLN A 84 4.85 5.04 -12.27
CA GLN A 84 6.30 5.16 -12.23
C GLN A 84 6.94 3.77 -12.26
N PRO A 85 8.14 3.61 -12.85
CA PRO A 85 8.89 2.38 -12.71
C PRO A 85 9.30 2.19 -11.24
N LEU A 86 9.19 0.96 -10.76
CA LEU A 86 9.85 0.53 -9.53
C LEU A 86 11.29 0.14 -9.86
N GLU A 87 12.26 0.74 -9.17
CA GLU A 87 13.70 0.48 -9.31
C GLU A 87 14.24 -0.40 -8.18
#